data_AF-A0A9E2B1N3-F1
#
_entry.id   AF-A0A9E2B1N3-F1
#
_cell.length_a   1.000
_cell.length_b   1.000
_cell.length_c   1.000
_cell.angle_alpha   90.00
_cell.angle_beta   90.00
_cell.angle_gamma   90.00
#
_symmetry.space_group_name_H-M   'P 1'
#
loop_
_entity.id
_entity.type
_entity.pdbx_description
1 polymer ?
#
loop_
_entity_poly.entity_id
_entity_poly.type
_entity_poly.pdbx_seq_one_letter_code
_entity_poly.pdbx_strand_id
1 'polypeptide(L)'
;MRNDINSKIKLLEREITDTSKDLVILNERYVTKMGYHIYHNFEIKSDLSSVYNAIALPEELVKWWPLKCSGLPKEGEVYNFNFTDDYNWYAKVKSCKQDHHIYYKMTASDADWNPTSFGFDLLEKPKSVLIKF
;
A
#
# COMPACT_ATOMS: atom_id res chain seq x y z
N MET A 1 -6.30 44.95 14.57
CA MET A 1 -6.65 44.63 13.16
C MET A 1 -5.51 43.97 12.38
N ARG A 2 -4.26 44.44 12.45
CA ARG A 2 -3.10 43.80 11.77
C ARG A 2 -2.75 42.39 12.27
N ASN A 3 -2.94 42.11 13.56
CA ASN A 3 -2.63 40.79 14.14
C ASN A 3 -3.57 39.68 13.66
N ASP A 4 -4.79 40.01 13.23
CA ASP A 4 -5.78 39.04 12.76
C ASP A 4 -5.57 38.63 11.28
N ILE A 5 -4.86 39.47 10.52
CA ILE A 5 -4.50 39.16 9.12
C ILE A 5 -3.30 38.22 9.09
N ASN A 6 -2.30 38.46 9.94
CA ASN A 6 -1.10 37.63 10.01
C ASN A 6 -1.41 36.22 10.57
N SER A 7 -2.39 36.09 11.46
CA SER A 7 -2.86 34.78 11.94
C SER A 7 -3.58 34.01 10.84
N LYS A 8 -4.42 34.67 10.03
CA LYS A 8 -5.11 34.06 8.88
C LYS A 8 -4.14 33.63 7.78
N ILE A 9 -3.13 34.45 7.47
CA ILE A 9 -2.08 34.10 6.49
C ILE A 9 -1.33 32.84 6.96
N LYS A 10 -0.93 32.78 8.24
CA LYS A 10 -0.22 31.63 8.80
C LYS A 10 -1.08 30.36 8.88
N LEU A 11 -2.41 30.51 9.02
CA LEU A 11 -3.37 29.40 8.96
C LEU A 11 -3.49 28.85 7.53
N LEU A 12 -3.60 29.75 6.54
CA LEU A 12 -3.64 29.41 5.12
C LEU A 12 -2.34 28.73 4.66
N GLU A 13 -1.17 29.22 5.10
CA GLU A 13 0.13 28.58 4.81
C GLU A 13 0.23 27.16 5.41
N ARG A 14 -0.38 26.92 6.57
CA ARG A 14 -0.47 25.60 7.20
C ARG A 14 -1.44 24.65 6.48
N GLU A 15 -2.58 25.14 6.03
CA GLU A 15 -3.54 24.35 5.24
C GLU A 15 -2.97 23.98 3.86
N ILE A 16 -2.21 24.88 3.24
CA ILE A 16 -1.51 24.61 1.98
C ILE A 16 -0.45 23.53 2.16
N THR A 17 0.33 23.57 3.24
CA THR A 17 1.42 22.60 3.49
C THR A 17 0.94 21.20 3.85
N ASP A 18 -0.28 21.04 4.40
CA ASP A 18 -0.83 19.70 4.64
C ASP A 18 -1.44 19.09 3.37
N THR A 19 -1.94 19.93 2.46
CA THR A 19 -2.51 19.51 1.17
C THR A 19 -1.45 19.27 0.09
N SER A 20 -0.21 19.77 0.27
CA SER A 20 0.83 19.79 -0.77
C SER A 20 1.75 18.57 -0.84
N LYS A 21 1.51 17.51 -0.06
CA LYS A 21 2.44 16.34 -0.01
C LYS A 21 2.59 15.59 -1.34
N ASP A 22 1.67 15.78 -2.29
CA ASP A 22 1.67 15.09 -3.60
C ASP A 22 1.82 16.02 -4.82
N LEU A 23 2.14 17.30 -4.62
CA LEU A 23 2.28 18.28 -5.71
C LEU A 23 3.73 18.35 -6.22
N VAL A 24 3.91 18.09 -7.52
CA VAL A 24 5.21 18.28 -8.22
C VAL A 24 5.11 19.52 -9.11
N ILE A 25 6.11 20.39 -9.06
CA ILE A 25 6.15 21.60 -9.90
C ILE A 25 6.66 21.22 -11.30
N LEU A 26 5.79 21.36 -12.30
CA LEU A 26 6.18 21.41 -13.72
C LEU A 26 5.46 22.59 -14.36
N ASN A 27 6.22 23.53 -14.95
CA ASN A 27 5.71 24.67 -15.72
C ASN A 27 4.57 25.46 -15.01
N GLU A 28 4.82 25.91 -13.78
CA GLU A 28 3.94 26.81 -13.00
C GLU A 28 2.49 26.32 -12.81
N ARG A 29 2.23 25.03 -13.03
CA ARG A 29 0.92 24.41 -12.75
C ARG A 29 1.07 23.36 -11.67
N TYR A 30 0.20 23.45 -10.67
CA TYR A 30 -0.02 22.37 -9.71
C TYR A 30 -0.66 21.20 -10.46
N VAL A 31 0.10 20.14 -10.71
CA VAL A 31 -0.43 18.88 -11.23
C VAL A 31 -0.64 17.96 -10.03
N THR A 32 -1.90 17.66 -9.70
CA THR A 32 -2.18 16.52 -8.82
C THR A 32 -1.72 15.26 -9.53
N LYS A 33 -0.94 14.41 -8.85
CA LYS A 33 -0.67 13.07 -9.34
C LYS A 33 -2.00 12.32 -9.40
N MET A 34 -2.60 12.28 -10.59
CA MET A 34 -3.84 11.53 -10.83
C MET A 34 -3.53 10.04 -10.65
N GLY A 35 -4.04 9.46 -9.56
CA GLY A 35 -3.98 8.03 -9.27
C GLY A 35 -5.39 7.46 -9.23
N TYR A 36 -5.53 6.21 -9.67
CA TYR A 36 -6.75 5.44 -9.49
C TYR A 36 -6.51 4.39 -8.41
N HIS A 37 -7.55 4.08 -7.65
CA HIS A 37 -7.52 3.07 -6.59
C HIS A 37 -8.57 2.00 -6.90
N ILE A 38 -8.17 0.75 -6.70
CA ILE A 38 -9.07 -0.41 -6.75
C ILE A 38 -9.27 -0.85 -5.31
N TYR A 39 -10.53 -0.93 -4.88
CA TYR A 39 -10.89 -1.43 -3.56
C TYR A 39 -11.70 -2.71 -3.70
N HIS A 40 -11.32 -3.74 -2.96
CA HIS A 40 -12.04 -5.01 -2.95
C HIS A 40 -12.11 -5.59 -1.53
N ASN A 41 -13.33 -5.70 -1.01
CA ASN A 41 -13.56 -6.22 0.34
C ASN A 41 -14.32 -7.54 0.26
N PHE A 42 -13.85 -8.53 1.01
CA PHE A 42 -14.48 -9.85 1.05
C PHE A 42 -14.19 -10.56 2.38
N GLU A 43 -15.03 -11.54 2.72
CA GLU A 43 -14.90 -12.29 3.97
C GLU A 43 -14.37 -13.70 3.72
N ILE A 44 -13.43 -14.13 4.57
CA ILE A 44 -12.93 -15.51 4.62
C ILE A 44 -13.38 -16.17 5.93
N LYS A 45 -13.99 -17.35 5.84
CA LYS A 45 -14.34 -18.18 7.01
C LYS A 45 -13.12 -18.96 7.52
N SER A 46 -12.22 -18.24 8.17
CA SER A 46 -10.99 -18.76 8.77
C SER A 46 -10.62 -17.93 9.99
N ASP A 47 -9.63 -18.36 10.77
CA ASP A 47 -9.02 -17.52 11.81
C ASP A 47 -8.10 -16.44 11.20
N LEU A 48 -7.87 -15.38 11.99
CA LEU A 48 -7.12 -14.19 11.60
C LEU A 48 -5.67 -14.51 11.19
N SER A 49 -5.00 -15.40 11.91
CA SER A 49 -3.59 -15.71 11.67
C SER A 49 -3.40 -16.49 10.39
N SER A 50 -4.26 -17.49 10.12
CA SER A 50 -4.26 -18.21 8.86
C SER A 50 -4.48 -17.27 7.66
N VAL A 51 -5.39 -16.30 7.79
CA VAL A 51 -5.62 -15.32 6.72
C VAL A 51 -4.42 -14.40 6.54
N TYR A 52 -3.82 -13.90 7.62
CA TYR A 52 -2.62 -13.08 7.55
C TYR A 52 -1.46 -13.83 6.90
N ASN A 53 -1.23 -15.07 7.31
CA ASN A 53 -0.18 -15.92 6.75
C ASN A 53 -0.38 -16.12 5.24
N ALA A 54 -1.61 -16.34 4.79
CA ALA A 54 -1.95 -16.52 3.37
C ALA A 54 -1.58 -15.33 2.46
N ILE A 55 -1.53 -14.11 3.01
CA ILE A 55 -1.22 -12.88 2.27
C ILE A 55 0.18 -12.31 2.56
N ALA A 56 0.88 -12.84 3.56
CA ALA A 56 2.15 -12.32 4.04
C ALA A 56 3.32 -13.30 3.88
N LEU A 57 3.10 -14.60 4.04
CA LEU A 57 4.17 -15.59 3.98
C LEU A 57 4.42 -16.05 2.54
N PRO A 58 5.67 -15.98 2.03
CA PRO A 58 5.99 -16.43 0.67
C PRO A 58 5.50 -17.85 0.36
N GLU A 59 5.68 -18.78 1.30
CA GLU A 59 5.29 -20.19 1.18
C GLU A 59 3.77 -20.40 1.10
N GLU A 60 2.97 -19.45 1.57
CA GLU A 60 1.52 -19.48 1.44
C GLU A 60 1.04 -18.71 0.20
N LEU A 61 1.68 -17.58 -0.12
CA LEU A 61 1.37 -16.77 -1.30
C LEU A 61 1.49 -17.58 -2.60
N VAL A 62 2.54 -18.40 -2.73
CA VAL A 62 2.75 -19.25 -3.93
C VAL A 62 1.63 -20.26 -4.18
N LYS A 63 0.75 -20.52 -3.20
CA LYS A 63 -0.37 -21.45 -3.36
C LYS A 63 -1.52 -20.85 -4.18
N TRP A 64 -1.58 -19.53 -4.35
CA TRP A 64 -2.72 -18.88 -5.01
C TRP A 64 -2.39 -17.70 -5.92
N TRP A 65 -1.19 -17.10 -5.84
CA TRP A 65 -0.86 -15.90 -6.61
C TRP A 65 0.42 -16.00 -7.45
N PRO A 66 1.64 -15.71 -6.95
CA PRO A 66 2.85 -15.85 -7.76
C PRO A 66 3.25 -17.32 -7.93
N LEU A 67 4.00 -17.62 -8.99
CA LEU A 67 4.58 -18.94 -9.21
C LEU A 67 5.73 -19.22 -8.24
N LYS A 68 6.55 -18.20 -7.95
CA LYS A 68 7.60 -18.24 -6.93
C LYS A 68 7.57 -16.96 -6.11
N CYS A 69 7.85 -17.08 -4.82
CA CYS A 69 7.91 -15.94 -3.91
C CYS A 69 9.03 -16.12 -2.90
N SER A 70 9.67 -15.02 -2.52
CA SER A 70 10.62 -14.95 -1.42
C SER A 70 10.54 -13.58 -0.77
N GLY A 71 10.79 -13.49 0.53
CA GLY A 71 10.73 -12.24 1.28
C GLY A 71 10.48 -12.52 2.76
N LEU A 72 10.33 -11.44 3.55
CA LEU A 72 9.99 -11.51 4.97
C LEU A 72 8.97 -10.41 5.30
N PRO A 73 7.87 -10.71 6.02
CA PRO A 73 6.79 -9.76 6.29
C PRO A 73 7.22 -8.77 7.38
N LYS A 74 8.13 -7.89 7.00
CA LYS A 74 8.80 -6.95 7.88
C LYS A 74 9.06 -5.67 7.10
N GLU A 75 8.75 -4.54 7.72
CA GLU A 75 8.91 -3.23 7.12
C GLU A 75 10.34 -3.03 6.60
N GLY A 76 10.44 -2.58 5.35
CA GLY A 76 11.70 -2.34 4.68
C GLY A 76 12.29 -3.53 3.92
N GLU A 77 11.83 -4.76 4.18
CA GLU A 77 12.29 -5.94 3.44
C GLU A 77 11.74 -5.98 2.01
N VAL A 78 12.41 -6.73 1.14
CA VAL A 78 12.02 -6.87 -0.28
C VAL A 78 11.40 -8.23 -0.51
N TYR A 79 10.25 -8.22 -1.16
CA TYR A 79 9.60 -9.40 -1.73
C TYR A 79 9.94 -9.54 -3.20
N ASN A 80 10.12 -10.79 -3.62
CA ASN A 80 10.04 -11.20 -5.01
C ASN A 80 8.67 -11.82 -5.27
N PHE A 81 7.98 -11.31 -6.28
CA PHE A 81 6.75 -11.87 -6.83
C PHE A 81 7.03 -12.28 -8.26
N ASN A 82 7.41 -13.54 -8.46
CA ASN A 82 7.76 -14.06 -9.77
C ASN A 82 6.58 -14.88 -10.33
N PHE A 83 6.06 -14.45 -11.48
CA PHE A 83 4.99 -15.14 -12.18
C PHE A 83 5.52 -15.99 -13.34
N THR A 84 6.55 -15.49 -14.02
CA THR A 84 7.27 -16.16 -15.12
C THR A 84 8.70 -15.61 -15.21
N ASP A 85 9.48 -16.07 -16.18
CA ASP A 85 10.81 -15.53 -16.48
C ASP A 85 10.75 -14.04 -16.89
N ASP A 86 9.70 -13.64 -17.62
CA ASP A 86 9.49 -12.24 -18.08
C ASP A 86 8.82 -11.36 -17.01
N TYR A 87 8.17 -11.97 -16.02
CA TYR A 87 7.42 -11.29 -14.95
C TYR A 87 8.04 -11.59 -13.58
N ASN A 88 9.32 -11.22 -13.45
CA ASN A 88 10.09 -11.34 -12.21
C ASN A 88 10.06 -10.01 -11.42
N TRP A 89 9.01 -9.80 -10.62
CA TRP A 89 8.77 -8.51 -9.98
C TRP A 89 9.26 -8.45 -8.55
N TYR A 90 9.49 -7.23 -8.07
CA TYR A 90 9.96 -6.94 -6.72
C TYR A 90 9.18 -5.79 -6.10
N ALA A 91 8.90 -5.92 -4.81
CA ALA A 91 8.27 -4.88 -4.01
C ALA A 91 8.93 -4.77 -2.64
N LYS A 92 8.92 -3.58 -2.06
CA LYS A 92 9.35 -3.33 -0.69
C LYS A 92 8.15 -3.31 0.24
N VAL A 93 8.25 -3.97 1.40
CA VAL A 93 7.24 -3.86 2.46
C VAL A 93 7.26 -2.43 2.98
N LYS A 94 6.14 -1.72 2.83
CA LYS A 94 5.96 -0.35 3.29
C LYS A 94 5.58 -0.26 4.75
N SER A 95 4.72 -1.17 5.19
CA SER A 95 4.34 -1.35 6.59
C SER A 95 3.72 -2.73 6.75
N CYS A 96 3.87 -3.29 7.94
CA CYS A 96 3.22 -4.53 8.29
C CYS A 96 3.03 -4.61 9.80
N LYS A 97 1.91 -5.20 10.21
CA LYS A 97 1.67 -5.61 11.58
C LYS A 97 0.98 -6.96 11.53
N GLN A 98 1.58 -7.95 12.18
CA GLN A 98 1.04 -9.31 12.23
C GLN A 98 -0.44 -9.29 12.61
N ASP A 99 -1.23 -10.08 11.87
CA ASP A 99 -2.67 -10.25 12.04
C ASP A 99 -3.50 -8.96 11.86
N HIS A 100 -2.92 -7.88 11.32
CA HIS A 100 -3.63 -6.62 11.10
C HIS A 100 -3.51 -6.13 9.67
N HIS A 101 -2.29 -5.97 9.15
CA HIS A 101 -2.09 -5.47 7.80
C HIS A 101 -0.72 -5.81 7.23
N ILE A 102 -0.63 -5.77 5.90
CA ILE A 102 0.62 -5.74 5.17
C ILE A 102 0.46 -4.93 3.90
N TYR A 103 1.42 -4.03 3.63
CA TYR A 103 1.44 -3.17 2.46
C TYR A 103 2.76 -3.25 1.73
N TYR A 104 2.69 -3.31 0.41
CA TYR A 104 3.81 -3.40 -0.50
C TYR A 104 3.85 -2.20 -1.44
N LYS A 105 5.06 -1.81 -1.81
CA LYS A 105 5.33 -0.83 -2.86
C LYS A 105 6.19 -1.47 -3.92
N MET A 106 5.72 -1.50 -5.17
CA MET A 106 6.52 -2.01 -6.28
C MET A 106 7.82 -1.20 -6.43
N THR A 107 8.91 -1.92 -6.67
CA THR A 107 10.26 -1.34 -6.83
C THR A 107 10.93 -1.79 -8.13
N ALA A 108 10.52 -2.93 -8.68
CA ALA A 108 10.90 -3.37 -10.01
C ALA A 108 9.78 -4.24 -10.59
N SER A 109 9.11 -3.75 -11.63
CA SER A 109 8.08 -4.45 -12.39
C SER A 109 7.92 -3.78 -13.74
N ASP A 110 6.89 -4.14 -14.51
CA ASP A 110 6.55 -3.41 -15.73
C ASP A 110 6.14 -1.95 -15.46
N ALA A 111 5.97 -1.18 -16.53
CA ALA A 111 5.67 0.25 -16.45
C ALA A 111 4.35 0.57 -15.74
N ASP A 112 3.36 -0.31 -15.84
CA ASP A 112 2.03 -0.11 -15.27
C ASP A 112 2.03 -0.42 -13.76
N TRP A 113 2.78 -1.43 -13.35
CA TRP A 113 2.86 -1.87 -11.95
C TRP A 113 3.90 -1.13 -11.13
N ASN A 114 4.99 -0.64 -11.72
CA ASN A 114 6.07 -0.02 -10.95
C ASN A 114 5.63 1.19 -10.09
N PRO A 115 4.70 2.07 -10.54
CA PRO A 115 4.19 3.15 -9.72
C PRO A 115 3.12 2.71 -8.70
N THR A 116 2.74 1.43 -8.66
CA THR A 116 1.64 0.90 -7.82
C THR A 116 2.10 0.56 -6.39
N SER A 117 1.16 0.69 -5.45
CA SER A 117 1.22 0.15 -4.10
C SER A 117 -0.03 -0.70 -3.91
N PHE A 118 0.06 -1.76 -3.13
CA PHE A 118 -1.07 -2.63 -2.81
C PHE A 118 -0.89 -3.20 -1.41
N GLY A 119 -1.96 -3.73 -0.83
CA GLY A 119 -1.87 -4.34 0.50
C GLY A 119 -3.22 -4.78 0.99
N PHE A 120 -3.26 -5.17 2.25
CA PHE A 120 -4.45 -5.72 2.87
C PHE A 120 -4.57 -5.21 4.31
N ASP A 121 -5.76 -4.79 4.69
CA ASP A 121 -6.17 -4.71 6.10
C ASP A 121 -7.04 -5.91 6.45
N LEU A 122 -6.87 -6.44 7.66
CA LEU A 122 -7.64 -7.54 8.21
C LEU A 122 -8.44 -7.06 9.41
N LEU A 123 -9.71 -7.43 9.44
CA LEU A 123 -10.59 -7.22 10.57
C LEU A 123 -11.24 -8.54 10.98
N GLU A 124 -10.92 -8.98 12.20
CA GLU A 124 -11.54 -10.17 12.78
C GLU A 124 -13.04 -9.96 13.01
N LYS A 125 -13.82 -10.98 12.70
CA LYS A 125 -15.26 -11.10 12.96
C LYS A 125 -15.50 -12.41 13.73
N PRO A 126 -16.66 -12.59 14.39
CA PRO A 126 -16.91 -13.76 15.23
C PRO A 126 -16.71 -15.13 14.58
N LYS A 127 -16.81 -15.24 13.24
CA LYS A 127 -16.68 -16.51 12.49
C LYS A 127 -15.96 -16.33 11.14
N SER A 128 -15.33 -15.18 10.92
CA SER A 128 -14.71 -14.83 9.64
C SER A 128 -13.67 -13.73 9.85
N VAL A 129 -12.91 -13.46 8.80
CA VAL A 129 -12.03 -12.29 8.70
C VAL A 129 -12.49 -11.50 7.50
N LEU A 130 -12.77 -10.21 7.70
CA LEU A 130 -12.97 -9.28 6.60
C LEU A 130 -11.61 -8.82 6.11
N ILE A 131 -11.31 -9.10 4.84
CA ILE A 131 -10.16 -8.56 4.13
C ILE A 131 -10.60 -7.29 3.41
N LYS A 132 -9.80 -6.24 3.54
CA LYS A 132 -9.89 -5.04 2.70
C LYS A 132 -8.63 -4.93 1.87
N PHE A 133 -8.78 -5.01 0.56
CA PHE A 133 -7.72 -4.76 -0.42
C PHE A 133 -7.88 -3.36 -1.01
#